data_AF-L1IMP5-F1
#
_entry.id   AF-L1IMP5-F1
#
_cell.length_a   1.000
_cell.length_b   1.000
_cell.length_c   1.000
_cell.angle_alpha   90.00
_cell.angle_beta   90.00
_cell.angle_gamma   90.00
#
_symmetry.space_group_name_H-M   'P 1'
#
loop_
_entity.id
_entity.type
_entity.pdbx_description
1 polymer ?
#
loop_
_entity_poly.entity_id
_entity_poly.type
_entity_poly.pdbx_seq_one_letter_code
_entity_poly.pdbx_strand_id
1 'polypeptide(L)'
;MVYRHVKLSRSDVKGKKYKMEFYNKDKQRIKTIHFGAIGYSDYTKHKDDNRKANYISRHQSSENWNVPDTAGSLSRWILWNHKSLNESYKSYLNKFNLTKL
;
A
#
# COMPACT_ATOMS: atom_id res chain seq x y z
N MET A 1 2.43 18.72 2.99
CA MET A 1 1.95 17.43 2.43
C MET A 1 0.60 17.67 1.77
N VAL A 2 0.43 17.21 0.53
CA VAL A 2 -0.81 17.39 -0.24
C VAL A 2 -1.94 16.49 0.29
N TYR A 3 -1.59 15.36 0.90
CA TYR A 3 -2.53 14.37 1.45
C TYR A 3 -2.57 14.41 2.98
N ARG A 4 -3.76 14.22 3.57
CA ARG A 4 -3.97 14.15 5.02
C ARG A 4 -4.74 12.90 5.45
N HIS A 5 -5.68 12.46 4.62
CA HIS A 5 -6.48 11.26 4.88
C HIS A 5 -6.36 10.27 3.74
N VAL A 6 -6.51 8.98 4.05
CA VAL A 6 -6.55 7.90 3.07
C VAL A 6 -7.62 6.87 3.39
N LYS A 7 -8.15 6.24 2.34
CA LYS A 7 -9.12 5.16 2.43
C LYS A 7 -8.66 3.96 1.62
N LEU A 8 -8.38 2.86 2.33
CA LEU A 8 -8.05 1.57 1.73
C LEU A 8 -9.34 0.76 1.52
N SER A 9 -9.57 0.30 0.29
CA SER A 9 -10.71 -0.57 -0.04
C SER A 9 -10.35 -1.58 -1.14
N ARG A 10 -11.27 -2.50 -1.45
CA ARG A 10 -11.10 -3.42 -2.59
C ARG A 10 -11.14 -2.63 -3.89
N SER A 11 -10.28 -3.03 -4.83
CA SER A 11 -10.30 -2.45 -6.17
C SER A 11 -11.46 -3.02 -6.98
N ASP A 12 -12.07 -2.15 -7.77
CA ASP A 12 -13.08 -2.39 -8.80
C ASP A 12 -12.45 -2.59 -10.20
N VAL A 13 -11.17 -2.27 -10.37
CA VAL A 13 -10.43 -2.52 -11.62
C VAL A 13 -10.02 -3.99 -11.73
N LYS A 14 -10.32 -4.61 -12.88
CA LYS A 14 -9.96 -6.00 -13.20
C LYS A 14 -8.46 -6.24 -13.00
N GLY A 15 -8.14 -7.32 -12.29
CA GLY A 15 -6.76 -7.73 -12.02
C GLY A 15 -6.08 -6.99 -10.86
N LYS A 16 -6.67 -5.93 -10.30
CA LYS A 16 -6.12 -5.21 -9.15
C LYS A 16 -6.79 -5.63 -7.84
N LYS A 17 -6.02 -5.71 -6.76
CA LYS A 17 -6.50 -6.29 -5.49
C LYS A 17 -7.12 -5.26 -4.56
N TYR A 18 -6.48 -4.09 -4.44
CA TYR A 18 -6.88 -3.01 -3.56
C TYR A 18 -6.75 -1.67 -4.25
N LYS A 19 -7.47 -0.68 -3.75
CA LYS A 19 -7.28 0.73 -4.09
C LYS A 19 -7.06 1.56 -2.84
N MET A 20 -6.20 2.56 -2.96
CA MET A 20 -6.00 3.59 -1.97
C MET A 20 -6.50 4.91 -2.55
N GLU A 21 -7.49 5.51 -1.88
CA GLU A 21 -7.96 6.86 -2.17
C GLU A 21 -7.25 7.84 -1.23
N PHE A 22 -6.74 8.94 -1.77
CA PHE A 22 -6.01 9.98 -1.05
C PHE A 22 -6.82 11.27 -1.04
N TYR A 23 -6.85 11.94 0.11
CA TYR A 23 -7.67 13.11 0.36
C TYR A 23 -6.84 14.24 0.98
N ASN A 24 -7.21 15.49 0.68
CA ASN A 24 -6.65 16.67 1.36
C ASN A 24 -7.20 16.79 2.79
N LYS A 25 -6.80 17.85 3.51
CA LYS A 25 -7.29 18.16 4.86
C LYS A 25 -8.82 18.38 4.93
N ASP A 26 -9.42 18.83 3.84
CA ASP A 26 -10.85 19.15 3.72
C ASP A 26 -11.67 17.92 3.25
N LYS A 27 -11.06 16.73 3.29
CA LYS A 27 -11.65 15.44 2.86
C LYS A 27 -12.10 15.42 1.40
N GLN A 28 -11.52 16.25 0.55
CA GLN A 28 -11.71 16.19 -0.89
C GLN A 28 -10.72 15.18 -1.50
N ARG A 29 -11.24 14.26 -2.32
CA ARG A 29 -10.43 13.21 -2.95
C ARG A 29 -9.53 13.84 -4.01
N ILE A 30 -8.23 13.58 -3.92
CA ILE A 30 -7.22 14.10 -4.85
C ILE A 30 -6.78 13.02 -5.84
N LYS A 31 -6.59 11.79 -5.35
CA LYS A 31 -5.96 10.72 -6.13
C LYS A 31 -6.48 9.36 -5.71
N THR A 32 -6.55 8.43 -6.66
CA THR A 32 -6.85 7.02 -6.41
C THR A 32 -5.78 6.18 -7.07
N ILE A 33 -5.26 5.19 -6.35
CA ILE A 33 -4.24 4.27 -6.86
C ILE A 33 -4.69 2.85 -6.64
N HIS A 34 -4.71 2.08 -7.73
CA HIS A 34 -5.04 0.65 -7.71
C HIS A 34 -3.75 -0.17 -7.70
N PHE A 35 -3.62 -1.09 -6.74
CA PHE A 35 -2.38 -1.83 -6.49
C PHE A 35 -2.63 -3.29 -6.07
N GLY A 36 -1.56 -4.07 -6.11
CA GLY A 36 -1.60 -5.53 -5.95
C GLY A 36 -2.26 -6.23 -7.13
N ALA A 37 -1.95 -7.51 -7.30
CA ALA A 37 -2.51 -8.35 -8.37
C ALA A 37 -3.44 -9.43 -7.78
N ILE A 38 -4.58 -9.65 -8.43
CA ILE A 38 -5.46 -10.79 -8.11
C ILE A 38 -4.79 -12.08 -8.58
N GLY A 39 -4.99 -13.18 -7.86
CA GLY A 39 -4.36 -14.48 -8.14
C GLY A 39 -2.98 -14.68 -7.50
N TYR A 40 -2.31 -13.59 -7.12
CA TYR A 40 -1.02 -13.66 -6.44
C TYR A 40 -1.14 -13.67 -4.91
N SER A 41 -0.17 -14.32 -4.28
CA SER A 41 -0.01 -14.37 -2.82
C SER A 41 1.07 -13.39 -2.38
N ASP A 42 0.68 -12.49 -1.48
CA ASP A 42 1.56 -11.52 -0.83
C ASP A 42 1.87 -11.96 0.60
N TYR A 43 2.77 -11.24 1.28
CA TYR A 43 3.18 -11.55 2.64
C TYR A 43 2.00 -11.63 3.63
N THR A 44 0.97 -10.81 3.42
CA THR A 44 -0.28 -10.83 4.19
C THR A 44 -1.08 -12.14 4.08
N LYS A 45 -0.79 -13.00 3.10
CA LYS A 45 -1.41 -14.32 2.91
C LYS A 45 -0.50 -15.46 3.35
N HIS A 46 0.71 -15.53 2.78
CA HIS A 46 1.59 -16.68 2.95
C HIS A 46 2.52 -16.56 4.17
N LYS A 47 2.75 -15.34 4.69
CA LYS A 47 3.52 -15.06 5.93
C LYS A 47 4.97 -15.61 5.94
N ASP A 48 5.56 -15.77 4.76
CA ASP A 48 6.91 -16.31 4.53
C ASP A 48 7.91 -15.15 4.41
N ASP A 49 8.88 -15.15 5.32
CA ASP A 49 9.86 -14.08 5.48
C ASP A 49 10.90 -14.08 4.34
N ASN A 50 11.22 -15.24 3.76
CA ASN A 50 12.14 -15.35 2.60
C ASN A 50 11.51 -14.76 1.34
N ARG A 51 10.22 -15.05 1.11
CA ARG A 51 9.48 -14.46 -0.02
C ARG A 51 9.39 -12.94 0.08
N LYS A 52 9.23 -12.41 1.31
CA LYS A 52 9.27 -10.96 1.56
C LYS A 52 10.66 -10.38 1.26
N ALA A 53 11.73 -11.01 1.74
CA ALA A 53 13.10 -10.54 1.47
C ALA A 53 13.39 -10.50 -0.04
N ASN A 54 13.00 -11.55 -0.77
CA ASN A 54 13.15 -11.63 -2.22
C ASN A 54 12.33 -10.55 -2.94
N TYR A 55 11.11 -10.27 -2.50
CA TYR A 55 10.31 -9.17 -3.06
C TYR A 55 11.02 -7.82 -2.87
N ILE A 56 11.50 -7.54 -1.66
CA ILE A 56 12.20 -6.30 -1.31
C ILE A 56 13.45 -6.14 -2.17
N SER A 57 14.31 -7.15 -2.22
CA SER A 57 15.57 -7.12 -2.98
C SER A 57 15.34 -6.78 -4.46
N ARG A 58 14.31 -7.37 -5.09
CA ARG A 58 14.00 -7.11 -6.50
C ARG A 58 13.49 -5.70 -6.79
N HIS A 59 12.79 -5.07 -5.83
CA HIS A 59 12.08 -3.81 -6.07
C HIS A 59 12.80 -2.60 -5.46
N GLN A 60 13.70 -2.81 -4.51
CA GLN A 60 14.41 -1.73 -3.81
C GLN A 60 15.23 -0.84 -4.75
N SER A 61 15.76 -1.39 -5.85
CA SER A 61 16.57 -0.64 -6.81
C SER A 61 15.75 0.20 -7.80
N SER A 62 14.48 -0.16 -8.03
CA SER A 62 13.64 0.45 -9.08
C SER A 62 12.47 1.26 -8.54
N GLU A 63 12.11 1.11 -7.26
CA GLU A 63 10.94 1.76 -6.66
C GLU A 63 11.33 2.73 -5.54
N ASN A 64 10.74 3.93 -5.57
CA ASN A 64 10.84 4.86 -4.46
C ASN A 64 9.72 4.62 -3.43
N TRP A 65 10.07 3.94 -2.34
CA TRP A 65 9.15 3.64 -1.23
C TRP A 65 8.96 4.75 -0.21
N ASN A 66 9.59 5.91 -0.41
CA ASN A 66 9.49 7.05 0.49
C ASN A 66 8.39 8.04 0.05
N VAL A 67 7.66 7.73 -1.01
CA VAL A 67 6.54 8.53 -1.52
C VAL A 67 5.23 7.78 -1.25
N PRO A 68 4.25 8.34 -0.53
CA PRO A 68 3.05 7.60 -0.11
C PRO A 68 2.17 7.16 -1.29
N ASP A 69 2.09 7.96 -2.34
CA ASP A 69 1.10 7.83 -3.42
C ASP A 69 1.67 7.23 -4.70
N THR A 70 2.37 6.10 -4.55
CA THR A 70 2.81 5.26 -5.68
C THR A 70 2.34 3.81 -5.49
N ALA A 71 2.12 3.11 -6.60
CA ALA A 71 1.72 1.69 -6.55
C ALA A 71 2.80 0.80 -5.91
N GLY A 72 4.09 1.14 -6.10
CA GLY A 72 5.22 0.46 -5.48
C GLY A 72 5.23 0.63 -3.95
N SER A 73 5.10 1.86 -3.45
CA SER A 73 4.99 2.13 -2.01
C SER A 73 3.79 1.42 -1.39
N LEU A 74 2.62 1.47 -2.03
CA LEU A 74 1.45 0.78 -1.52
C LEU A 74 1.66 -0.73 -1.49
N SER A 75 2.23 -1.32 -2.55
CA SER A 75 2.58 -2.75 -2.55
C SER A 75 3.56 -3.09 -1.43
N ARG A 76 4.66 -2.35 -1.30
CA ARG A 76 5.69 -2.58 -0.28
C ARG A 76 5.17 -2.47 1.14
N TRP A 77 4.42 -1.41 1.44
CA TRP A 77 4.03 -1.07 2.81
C TRP A 77 2.71 -1.71 3.24
N ILE A 78 1.80 -1.98 2.30
CA ILE A 78 0.50 -2.59 2.60
C ILE A 78 0.51 -4.11 2.42
N LEU A 79 1.20 -4.62 1.38
CA LEU A 79 1.15 -6.05 1.03
C LEU A 79 2.40 -6.84 1.47
N TRP A 80 3.55 -6.17 1.59
CA TRP A 80 4.86 -6.79 1.85
C TRP A 80 5.55 -6.29 3.13
N ASN A 81 4.81 -5.67 4.05
CA ASN A 81 5.36 -5.12 5.29
C ASN A 81 5.17 -6.05 6.49
N HIS A 82 3.92 -6.25 6.93
CA HIS A 82 3.56 -7.12 8.05
C HIS A 82 2.72 -8.32 7.58
N LYS A 83 2.68 -9.36 8.42
CA LYS A 83 1.89 -10.58 8.19
C LYS A 83 0.39 -10.28 8.19
N SER A 84 -0.04 -9.19 8.82
CA SER A 84 -1.40 -8.67 8.79
C SER A 84 -1.52 -7.44 7.89
N LEU A 85 -2.58 -7.39 7.07
CA LEU A 85 -2.94 -6.22 6.28
C LEU A 85 -3.23 -5.01 7.16
N ASN A 86 -3.87 -5.23 8.32
CA ASN A 86 -4.23 -4.15 9.25
C ASN A 86 -2.98 -3.53 9.90
N GLU A 87 -2.02 -4.36 10.32
CA GLU A 87 -0.74 -3.89 10.85
C GLU A 87 0.06 -3.13 9.79
N SER A 88 0.10 -3.67 8.57
CA SER A 88 0.68 -3.02 7.39
C SER A 88 0.07 -1.65 7.14
N TYR A 89 -1.26 -1.54 7.21
CA TYR A 89 -1.95 -0.29 7.03
C TYR A 89 -1.67 0.72 8.14
N LYS A 90 -1.69 0.32 9.42
CA LYS A 90 -1.32 1.18 10.55
C LYS A 90 0.12 1.69 10.44
N SER A 91 1.06 0.80 10.11
CA SER A 91 2.47 1.14 9.90
C SER A 91 2.64 2.16 8.76
N TYR A 92 1.92 1.96 7.64
CA TYR A 92 1.89 2.91 6.52
C TYR A 92 1.35 4.29 6.92
N LEU A 93 0.23 4.35 7.65
CA LEU A 93 -0.34 5.61 8.15
C LEU A 93 0.66 6.37 9.02
N ASN A 94 1.31 5.68 9.96
CA ASN A 94 2.32 6.28 10.84
C ASN A 94 3.54 6.76 10.05
N LYS A 95 4.06 5.94 9.11
CA LYS A 95 5.23 6.29 8.30
C LYS A 95 5.05 7.59 7.52
N PHE A 96 3.85 7.84 7.00
CA PHE A 96 3.55 8.98 6.14
C PHE A 96 2.74 10.09 6.83
N ASN A 97 2.53 10.02 8.14
CA ASN A 97 1.72 10.96 8.91
C ASN A 97 0.31 11.18 8.32
N LEU A 98 -0.30 10.07 7.88
CA LEU A 98 -1.63 10.00 7.30
C LEU A 98 -2.63 9.48 8.32
N THR A 99 -3.90 9.81 8.12
CA THR A 99 -4.99 9.28 8.95
C THR A 99 -5.97 8.48 8.10
N LYS A 100 -6.60 7.49 8.72
CA LYS A 100 -7.66 6.73 8.06
C LYS A 100 -8.91 7.60 7.94
N LEU A 101 -9.50 7.64 6.75
CA LEU A 101 -10.86 8.12 6.50
C LEU A 101 -11.87 6.99 6.73
#